data_AF-A0AAW2CL73-F1
#
_entry.id   AF-A0AAW2CL73-F1
#
_cell.length_a   1.000
_cell.length_b   1.000
_cell.length_c   1.000
_cell.angle_alpha   90.00
_cell.angle_beta   90.00
_cell.angle_gamma   90.00
#
_symmetry.space_group_name_H-M   'P 1'
#
loop_
_entity.id
_entity.type
_entity.pdbx_description
1 polymer ?
#
loop_
_entity_poly.entity_id
_entity_poly.type
_entity_poly.pdbx_seq_one_letter_code
_entity_poly.pdbx_strand_id
1 'polypeptide(L)' 'MKASIRPDIVNFVHTQISNNKRQPYAVSKKARHQTSAESWGAGRAVSRIPCVLDGGTHRAGQGADLSAR' A
#
# COMPACT_ATOMS: atom_id res chain seq x y z
N MET A 1 14.19 47.37 -20.50
CA MET A 1 12.85 46.72 -20.34
C MET A 1 12.78 46.13 -18.94
N LYS A 2 11.72 46.37 -18.17
CA LYS A 2 11.57 45.86 -16.80
C LYS A 2 10.34 44.94 -16.77
N ALA A 3 10.56 43.65 -16.51
CA ALA A 3 9.47 42.67 -16.41
C ALA A 3 8.78 42.78 -15.04
N SER A 4 7.44 42.69 -15.02
CA SER A 4 6.66 42.63 -13.79
C SER A 4 6.84 41.28 -13.10
N ILE A 5 7.09 41.29 -11.79
CA ILE A 5 7.24 40.06 -11.02
C ILE A 5 5.86 39.41 -10.79
N ARG A 6 5.74 38.13 -11.16
CA ARG A 6 4.53 37.31 -11.04
C ARG A 6 4.75 36.16 -10.06
N PRO A 7 4.42 36.31 -8.76
CA PRO A 7 4.68 35.27 -7.77
C PRO A 7 3.85 33.99 -8.01
N ASP A 8 2.70 34.10 -8.69
CA ASP A 8 1.87 32.98 -9.11
C ASP A 8 2.59 32.05 -10.10
N ILE A 9 3.24 32.62 -11.12
CA ILE A 9 4.01 31.85 -12.10
C ILE A 9 5.23 31.23 -11.43
N VAL A 10 5.93 32.00 -10.58
CA VAL A 10 7.11 31.52 -9.87
C VAL A 10 6.76 30.31 -9.00
N ASN A 11 5.68 30.38 -8.23
CA ASN A 11 5.25 29.29 -7.35
C ASN A 11 4.76 28.06 -8.14
N PHE A 12 4.05 28.27 -9.25
CA PHE A 12 3.60 27.17 -10.12
C PHE A 12 4.80 26.41 -10.70
N VAL A 13 5.74 27.13 -11.31
CA VAL A 13 6.94 26.54 -11.92
C VAL A 13 7.84 25.90 -10.85
N HIS A 14 8.03 26.55 -9.71
CA HIS A 14 8.84 26.02 -8.61
C HIS A 14 8.32 24.68 -8.09
N THR A 15 7.01 24.55 -7.91
CA THR A 15 6.37 23.29 -7.47
C THR A 15 6.62 22.17 -8.49
N GLN A 16 6.48 22.46 -9.78
CA GLN A 16 6.71 21.45 -10.82
C GLN A 16 8.18 21.02 -10.91
N ILE A 17 9.11 21.98 -10.83
CA ILE A 17 10.55 21.68 -10.83
C ILE A 17 10.95 20.88 -9.59
N SER A 18 10.34 21.16 -8.43
CA SER A 18 10.55 20.40 -7.19
C SER A 18 10.16 18.93 -7.35
N ASN A 19 9.04 18.65 -8.02
CA ASN A 19 8.58 17.28 -8.27
C ASN A 19 9.54 16.48 -9.16
N ASN A 20 10.20 17.12 -10.14
CA ASN A 20 11.13 16.45 -11.06
C ASN A 20 12.41 15.92 -10.38
N LYS A 21 12.81 16.51 -9.24
CA LYS A 21 14.02 16.10 -8.52
C LYS A 21 13.77 14.94 -7.53
N ARG A 22 12.51 14.57 -7.31
CA ARG A 22 12.14 13.51 -6.36
C ARG A 22 12.31 12.14 -7.01
N GLN A 23 12.92 11.21 -6.27
CA GLN A 23 12.96 9.81 -6.67
C GLN A 23 11.62 9.14 -6.34
N PRO A 24 11.04 8.32 -7.25
CA PRO A 24 9.82 7.59 -6.97
C PRO A 24 10.09 6.53 -5.90
N TYR A 25 9.20 6.44 -4.93
CA TYR A 25 9.20 5.40 -3.91
C TYR A 25 7.87 4.65 -3.95
N ALA A 26 7.91 3.34 -3.74
CA ALA A 26 6.73 2.49 -3.73
C ALA A 26 6.92 1.32 -2.77
N VAL A 27 5.81 0.82 -2.23
CA VAL A 27 5.79 -0.47 -1.53
C VAL A 27 6.03 -1.61 -2.52
N SER A 28 6.61 -2.72 -2.04
CA SER A 28 6.86 -3.90 -2.87
C SER A 28 5.57 -4.38 -3.54
N LYS A 29 5.65 -4.67 -4.84
CA LYS A 29 4.53 -5.22 -5.62
C LYS A 29 3.94 -6.48 -5.02
N LYS A 30 4.74 -7.26 -4.27
CA LYS A 30 4.33 -8.50 -3.62
C LYS A 30 4.13 -8.35 -2.10
N ALA A 31 4.08 -7.13 -1.58
CA ALA A 31 3.81 -6.91 -0.16
C ALA A 31 2.44 -7.49 0.20
N ARG A 32 2.33 -8.19 1.34
CA ARG A 32 1.10 -8.87 1.81
C ARG A 32 0.53 -9.93 0.84
N HIS A 33 1.34 -10.48 -0.07
CA HIS A 33 0.94 -11.57 -1.00
C HIS A 33 1.94 -12.74 -0.96
N GLN A 34 2.72 -12.85 0.11
CA GLN A 34 3.76 -13.89 0.26
C GLN A 34 3.24 -15.13 0.99
N THR A 35 1.99 -15.11 1.43
CA THR A 35 1.42 -16.14 2.29
C THR A 35 0.30 -16.86 1.56
N SER A 36 0.32 -18.19 1.57
CA SER A 36 -0.78 -19.01 1.06
C SER A 36 -1.92 -18.97 2.09
N ALA A 37 -2.85 -18.05 1.89
CA ALA A 37 -4.02 -17.88 2.74
C ALA A 37 -5.30 -18.07 1.93
N GLU A 38 -6.21 -18.88 2.46
CA GLU A 38 -7.50 -19.14 1.83
C GLU A 38 -8.62 -18.99 2.85
N SER A 39 -9.81 -18.62 2.36
CA SER A 39 -10.99 -18.52 3.22
C SER A 39 -11.56 -19.90 3.48
N TRP A 40 -11.90 -20.18 4.73
CA TRP A 40 -12.51 -21.46 5.13
C TRP A 40 -14.01 -21.57 4.81
N GLY A 41 -14.59 -20.58 4.14
CA GLY A 41 -15.99 -20.60 3.72
C GLY A 41 -16.98 -20.48 4.89
N ALA A 42 -18.24 -20.86 4.64
CA ALA A 42 -19.29 -20.88 5.65
C ALA A 42 -19.36 -22.23 6.38
N GLY A 43 -20.08 -22.30 7.51
CA GLY A 43 -20.26 -23.54 8.29
C GLY A 43 -19.24 -23.75 9.41
N ARG A 44 -18.33 -22.80 9.61
CA ARG A 44 -17.47 -22.68 10.80
C ARG A 44 -17.85 -21.41 11.55
N ALA A 45 -17.77 -21.41 12.89
CA ALA A 45 -18.01 -20.23 13.74
C ALA A 45 -16.82 -19.24 13.68
N VAL A 46 -16.39 -18.91 12.46
CA VAL A 46 -15.22 -18.09 12.13
C VAL A 46 -15.61 -17.15 10.98
N SER A 47 -14.99 -15.96 10.92
CA SER A 47 -15.21 -14.97 9.87
C SER A 47 -14.70 -15.45 8.50
N ARG A 48 -15.24 -14.88 7.42
CA ARG A 48 -14.88 -15.21 6.02
C ARG A 48 -13.59 -14.50 5.56
N ILE A 49 -12.55 -14.59 6.37
CA ILE A 49 -11.24 -13.96 6.13
C ILE A 49 -10.26 -15.02 5.59
N PRO A 50 -9.34 -14.68 4.67
CA PRO A 50 -8.26 -15.59 4.29
C PRO A 50 -7.37 -15.91 5.50
N CYS A 51 -7.20 -17.19 5.80
CA CYS A 51 -6.36 -17.65 6.91
C CYS A 51 -5.18 -18.45 6.37
N VAL A 52 -4.03 -18.31 7.02
CA VAL A 52 -2.82 -19.07 6.69
C VAL A 52 -3.13 -20.56 6.80
N LEU A 53 -2.89 -21.28 5.71
CA LEU A 53 -3.07 -22.72 5.62
C LEU A 53 -1.99 -23.46 6.44
N ASP A 54 -2.11 -24.78 6.50
CA ASP A 54 -1.29 -25.70 7.31
C ASP A 54 -1.60 -25.71 8.81
N GLY A 55 -1.03 -26.69 9.51
CA GLY A 55 -1.22 -26.92 10.96
C GLY A 55 0.12 -27.22 11.64
N GLY A 56 0.17 -27.03 12.96
CA GLY A 56 1.38 -27.34 13.76
C GLY A 56 2.37 -26.18 13.94
N THR A 57 2.07 -24.98 13.43
CA THR A 57 2.81 -23.76 13.77
C THR A 57 1.93 -22.78 14.54
N HIS A 58 2.53 -21.91 15.35
CA HIS A 58 1.80 -20.82 16.01
C HIS A 58 1.13 -19.85 15.02
N ARG A 59 1.56 -19.85 13.75
CA ARG A 59 1.08 -18.94 12.70
C ARG A 59 -0.12 -19.50 11.91
N ALA A 60 -0.27 -20.82 11.88
CA ALA A 60 -1.37 -21.51 11.22
C ALA A 60 -2.74 -21.01 11.71
N GLY A 61 -3.69 -20.82 10.79
CA GLY A 61 -5.07 -20.39 11.10
C GLY A 61 -5.23 -18.90 11.43
N GLN A 62 -4.17 -18.09 11.40
CA GLN A 62 -4.27 -16.65 11.57
C GLN A 62 -4.72 -15.95 10.27
N GLY A 63 -5.43 -14.83 10.40
CA GLY A 63 -5.84 -14.02 9.25
C GLY A 63 -4.66 -13.40 8.51
N ALA A 64 -4.71 -13.44 7.18
CA ALA A 64 -3.74 -12.85 6.27
C ALA A 64 -4.46 -12.11 5.13
N ASP A 65 -3.69 -11.36 4.33
CA ASP A 65 -4.16 -10.60 3.16
C ASP A 65 -5.22 -9.51 3.46
N LEU A 66 -5.31 -9.10 4.72
CA LEU A 66 -6.15 -8.00 5.17
C LEU A 66 -5.39 -6.67 5.17
N SER A 67 -6.14 -5.59 4.93
CA SER A 67 -5.61 -4.26 5.17
C SER A 67 -5.56 -3.99 6.68
N ALA A 68 -4.35 -3.75 7.21
CA ALA A 68 -4.19 -3.08 8.49
C ALA A 68 -4.58 -1.61 8.28
N ARG A 69 -5.84 -1.27 8.55
CA ARG A 69 -6.24 0.13 8.75
C ARG A 69 -5.69 0.61 10.08
#